data_AF-A0A536SF51-F1
#
_entry.id   AF-A0A536SF51-F1
#
_cell.length_a   1.000
_cell.length_b   1.000
_cell.length_c   1.000
_cell.angle_alpha   90.00
_cell.angle_beta   90.00
_cell.angle_gamma   90.00
#
_symmetry.space_group_name_H-M   'P 1'
#
loop_
_entity.id
_entity.type
_entity.pdbx_description
1 polymer ?
#
loop_
_entity_poly.entity_id
_entity_poly.type
_entity_poly.pdbx_seq_one_letter_code
_entity_poly.pdbx_strand_id
1 'polypeptide(L)' 'MEEFFRRLPKVELHCHLLGTVRRATFIDLAQIAGAPMPREEIEAFYIRGEKPVGVLRALRTLDEIIRRPQDLH' A
#
# COMPACT_ATOMS: atom_id res chain seq x y z
N MET A 1 -9.28 12.93 -23.15
CA MET A 1 -9.61 11.51 -22.90
C MET A 1 -9.61 11.17 -21.41
N GLU A 2 -8.65 11.67 -20.61
CA GLU A 2 -8.66 11.52 -19.14
C GLU A 2 -9.99 11.92 -18.47
N GLU A 3 -10.51 13.10 -18.81
CA GLU A 3 -11.78 13.61 -18.26
C GLU A 3 -12.97 12.69 -18.56
N PHE A 4 -12.98 12.11 -19.76
CA PHE A 4 -14.00 11.12 -20.14
C PHE A 4 -13.93 9.89 -19.22
N PHE A 5 -12.74 9.33 -18.98
CA PHE A 5 -12.58 8.17 -18.10
C PHE A 5 -12.92 8.47 -16.64
N ARG A 6 -12.59 9.66 -16.14
CA ARG A 6 -12.92 10.08 -14.78
C ARG A 6 -14.43 10.13 -14.55
N ARG A 7 -15.19 10.64 -15.53
CA ARG A 7 -16.65 10.80 -15.44
C ARG A 7 -17.47 9.51 -15.54
N LEU A 8 -16.86 8.38 -15.93
CA LEU A 8 -17.57 7.10 -15.91
C LEU A 8 -17.98 6.74 -14.48
N PRO A 9 -19.25 6.39 -14.20
CA PRO A 9 -19.63 5.78 -12.94
C PRO A 9 -19.00 4.37 -12.86
N LYS A 10 -18.36 4.03 -11.73
CA LYS A 10 -17.61 2.77 -11.56
C LYS A 10 -17.96 2.13 -10.23
N VAL A 11 -17.93 0.81 -10.21
CA VAL A 11 -17.84 0.00 -8.99
C VAL A 11 -16.52 -0.75 -9.02
N GLU A 12 -15.93 -1.01 -7.85
CA GLU A 12 -14.71 -1.79 -7.71
C GLU A 12 -15.04 -3.06 -6.91
N LEU A 13 -14.97 -4.22 -7.56
CA LEU A 13 -15.35 -5.51 -6.96
C LEU A 13 -14.14 -6.32 -6.49
N HIS A 14 -12.95 -5.99 -6.97
CA HIS A 14 -11.71 -6.67 -6.63
C HIS A 14 -10.63 -5.64 -6.34
N CYS A 15 -10.46 -5.36 -5.05
CA CYS A 15 -9.40 -4.52 -4.56
C CYS A 15 -8.95 -5.05 -3.19
N HIS A 16 -7.65 -5.24 -3.02
CA HIS A 16 -7.09 -5.65 -1.74
C HIS A 16 -6.84 -4.40 -0.90
N LEU A 17 -7.50 -4.25 0.25
CA LEU A 17 -7.33 -3.08 1.12
C LEU A 17 -5.86 -2.77 1.41
N LEU A 18 -5.07 -3.77 1.82
CA LEU A 18 -3.64 -3.60 2.08
C LEU A 18 -2.83 -3.25 0.83
N GLY A 19 -3.34 -3.58 -0.37
CA GLY A 19 -2.76 -3.15 -1.65
C GLY A 19 -3.05 -1.70 -2.00
N THR A 20 -3.86 -0.98 -1.23
CA THR A 20 -4.22 0.44 -1.44
C THR A 20 -3.50 1.40 -0.51
N VAL A 21 -2.69 0.90 0.43
CA VAL A 21 -1.96 1.75 1.39
C VAL A 21 -1.04 2.69 0.61
N ARG A 22 -1.21 3.99 0.82
CA ARG A 22 -0.36 5.02 0.21
C ARG A 22 1.05 4.90 0.76
N ARG A 23 2.05 5.20 -0.07
CA ARG A 23 3.47 5.16 0.33
C ARG A 23 3.76 5.94 1.61
N ALA A 24 3.26 7.16 1.73
CA ALA A 24 3.44 7.98 2.93
C ALA A 24 2.80 7.31 4.16
N THR A 25 1.57 6.82 4.04
CA THR A 25 0.86 6.11 5.11
C THR A 25 1.59 4.84 5.55
N PHE A 26 2.17 4.05 4.63
CA PHE A 26 2.99 2.90 5.01
C PHE A 26 4.18 3.34 5.88
N ILE A 27 4.89 4.39 5.46
CA ILE A 27 6.04 4.92 6.21
C ILE A 27 5.60 5.39 7.61
N ASP A 28 4.49 6.11 7.72
CA ASP A 28 3.96 6.59 9.00
C ASP A 28 3.55 5.42 9.91
N LEU A 29 2.86 4.41 9.36
CA LEU A 29 2.47 3.20 10.10
C LEU A 29 3.70 2.42 10.60
N ALA A 30 4.73 2.28 9.76
CA ALA A 30 5.98 1.61 10.14
C ALA A 30 6.69 2.35 11.28
N GLN A 31 6.68 3.70 11.26
CA GLN A 31 7.24 4.53 12.33
C GLN A 31 6.45 4.39 13.63
N ILE A 32 5.12 4.46 13.57
CA ILE A 32 4.23 4.30 14.74
C ILE A 32 4.41 2.91 15.37
N ALA A 33 4.56 1.87 14.55
CA ALA A 33 4.76 0.50 15.00
C ALA A 33 6.19 0.24 15.52
N GLY A 34 7.13 1.18 15.34
CA GLY A 34 8.55 0.98 15.65
C GLY A 34 9.17 -0.17 14.85
N ALA A 35 8.74 -0.37 13.59
CA ALA A 35 9.22 -1.46 12.75
C ALA A 35 10.71 -1.27 12.42
N PRO A 36 11.55 -2.32 12.49
CA PRO A 36 12.98 -2.23 12.19
C PRO A 36 13.22 -2.26 10.67
N MET A 37 12.59 -1.36 9.93
CA MET A 37 12.64 -1.30 8.47
C MET A 37 13.08 0.09 8.01
N PRO A 38 14.14 0.20 7.19
CA PRO A 38 14.57 1.48 6.64
C PRO A 38 13.54 2.00 5.64
N ARG A 39 13.48 3.32 5.48
CA ARG A 39 12.52 4.00 4.60
C ARG A 39 12.64 3.52 3.16
N GLU A 40 13.86 3.31 2.70
CA GLU A 40 14.21 2.87 1.35
C GLU A 40 13.64 1.48 1.04
N GLU A 41 13.55 0.60 2.04
CA GLU A 41 12.94 -0.72 1.88
C GLU A 41 11.43 -0.62 1.67
N ILE A 42 10.76 0.28 2.39
CA ILE A 42 9.33 0.56 2.17
C ILE A 42 9.13 1.16 0.78
N GLU A 43 9.98 2.10 0.36
CA GLU A 43 9.87 2.71 -0.96
C GLU A 43 10.05 1.69 -2.10
N ALA A 44 10.90 0.68 -1.91
CA ALA A 44 11.09 -0.39 -2.87
C ALA A 44 9.80 -1.19 -3.15
N PHE A 45 8.88 -1.32 -2.19
CA PHE A 45 7.58 -1.97 -2.41
C PHE A 45 6.69 -1.23 -3.43
N TYR A 46 6.93 0.05 -3.66
CA TYR A 46 6.15 0.87 -4.59
C TYR A 46 6.78 0.98 -5.98
N ILE A 47 7.93 0.35 -6.22
CA ILE A 47 8.57 0.31 -7.54
C ILE A 47 7.89 -0.76 -8.40
N ARG A 48 7.38 -0.36 -9.56
CA ARG A 48 6.78 -1.25 -10.57
C ARG A 48 7.59 -1.15 -11.85
N GLY A 49 8.57 -2.05 -12.01
CA GLY A 49 9.41 -2.14 -13.21
C GLY A 49 8.79 -2.97 -14.34
N GLU A 50 9.53 -3.15 -15.43
CA GLU A 50 9.09 -3.86 -16.65
C GLU A 50 8.73 -5.34 -16.41
N LYS A 51 9.44 -6.00 -15.48
CA LYS A 51 9.14 -7.35 -15.00
C LYS A 51 8.79 -7.29 -13.51
N PRO A 52 7.57 -6.89 -13.16
CA PRO A 52 7.23 -6.60 -11.77
C PRO A 52 7.18 -7.89 -10.95
N VAL A 53 7.79 -7.85 -9.77
CA VAL A 53 7.63 -8.90 -8.77
C VAL A 53 6.24 -8.84 -8.13
N GLY A 54 5.81 -9.97 -7.57
CA GLY A 54 4.57 -10.06 -6.80
C GLY A 54 4.60 -9.14 -5.57
N VAL A 55 3.45 -8.56 -5.24
CA VAL A 55 3.30 -7.59 -4.14
C VAL A 55 3.10 -8.25 -2.76
N LEU A 56 3.06 -9.58 -2.70
CA LEU A 56 2.70 -10.31 -1.47
C LEU A 56 3.60 -9.99 -0.28
N ARG A 57 4.89 -9.70 -0.52
CA ARG A 57 5.81 -9.30 0.55
C ARG A 57 5.36 -8.01 1.23
N ALA A 58 4.89 -7.02 0.46
CA ALA A 58 4.40 -5.75 1.02
C ALA A 58 3.15 -5.96 1.89
N LEU A 59 2.23 -6.84 1.46
CA LEU A 59 1.04 -7.18 2.23
C LEU A 59 1.40 -7.89 3.55
N ARG A 60 2.36 -8.82 3.51
CA ARG A 60 2.84 -9.51 4.72
C ARG A 60 3.53 -8.57 5.70
N THR A 61 4.29 -7.60 5.20
CA THR A 61 4.88 -6.55 6.04
C THR A 61 3.78 -5.69 6.70
N LEU A 62 2.72 -5.34 5.96
CA LEU A 62 1.59 -4.60 6.54
C LEU A 62 0.84 -5.41 7.62
N ASP A 63 0.70 -6.74 7.44
CA ASP A 63 0.13 -7.62 8.46
C ASP A 63 0.90 -7.53 9.82
N GLU A 64 2.21 -7.27 9.80
CA GLU A 64 3.05 -7.15 11.00
C GLU A 64 3.04 -5.75 11.64
N ILE A 65 2.73 -4.72 10.83
CA ILE A 65 2.77 -3.31 11.22
C ILE A 65 1.41 -2.82 11.71
N ILE A 66 0.32 -3.28 11.11
CA ILE A 66 -1.05 -2.94 11.50
C ILE A 66 -1.37 -3.67 12.81
N ARG A 67 -1.48 -2.91 13.91
CA ARG A 67 -1.60 -3.47 15.27
C ARG A 67 -2.83 -3.00 16.02
N ARG A 68 -3.49 -1.95 15.54
CA ARG A 68 -4.64 -1.32 16.20
C ARG A 68 -5.78 -1.15 15.21
N PRO A 69 -7.05 -1.19 15.67
CA PRO A 69 -8.19 -0.90 14.80
C PRO A 69 -8.08 0.45 14.07
N GLN A 70 -7.47 1.45 14.72
CA GLN A 70 -7.28 2.78 14.13
C GLN A 70 -6.36 2.78 12.91
N ASP A 71 -5.50 1.76 12.74
CA ASP A 71 -4.62 1.67 11.58
C ASP A 71 -5.40 1.27 10.30
N LEU A 72 -6.66 0.82 10.44
CA LEU A 72 -7.56 0.41 9.35
C LEU A 72 -8.66 1.44 9.02
N HIS A 73 -8.69 2.58 9.71
CA HIS A 73 -9.70 3.63 9.58
C HIS A 73 -9.09 4.94 9.07
#